data_AF-A0A0C9RSD9-F1
#
_entry.id   AF-A0A0C9RSD9-F1
#
_cell.length_a   1.000
_cell.length_b   1.000
_cell.length_c   1.000
_cell.angle_alpha   90.00
_cell.angle_beta   90.00
_cell.angle_gamma   90.00
#
_symmetry.space_group_name_H-M   'P 1'
#
loop_
_entity.id
_entity.type
_entity.pdbx_description
1 polymer ?
#
loop_
_entity_poly.entity_id
_entity_poly.type
_entity_poly.pdbx_seq_one_letter_code
_entity_poly.pdbx_strand_id
1 'polypeptide(L)'
;SRADRDRTRKEKNGKNKTNKARKQRKQIRPQGFNVTTFSNGTSVTKAHYGNEKKSYSSDFMGNWSNHGQCLMVCNPQHPEPCNSLDGANCTCYPYNDHNYGKNFGVCAVKGVDLGSDKYGATWAYMPEIALSKPAHK
;
A
#
# COMPACT_ATOMS: atom_id res chain seq x y z
N SER A 1 27.59 48.30 15.96
CA SER A 1 26.54 47.29 16.21
C SER A 1 26.38 46.35 15.01
N ARG A 2 27.09 45.21 15.00
CA ARG A 2 27.08 44.19 13.93
C ARG A 2 27.16 42.77 14.52
N ALA A 3 26.40 42.50 15.58
CA ALA A 3 26.46 41.20 16.29
C ALA A 3 25.12 40.43 16.36
N ASP A 4 24.01 40.96 15.84
CA ASP A 4 22.67 40.42 16.13
C ASP A 4 21.92 39.79 14.95
N ARG A 5 22.58 39.50 13.82
CA ARG A 5 21.90 38.93 12.63
C ARG A 5 22.14 37.46 12.31
N ASP A 6 22.98 36.75 13.06
CA ASP A 6 23.36 35.36 12.72
C ASP A 6 22.65 34.28 13.54
N ARG A 7 21.85 34.65 14.55
CA ARG A 7 21.32 33.67 15.52
C ARG A 7 20.01 32.99 15.13
N THR A 8 19.29 33.47 14.10
CA THR A 8 17.92 33.01 13.79
C THR A 8 17.80 32.06 12.60
N ARG A 9 18.90 31.67 11.94
CA ARG A 9 18.85 30.82 10.74
C ARG A 9 19.00 29.30 10.99
N LYS A 10 19.39 28.86 12.19
CA LYS A 10 19.62 27.42 12.49
C LYS A 10 18.44 26.68 13.17
N GLU A 11 17.52 27.36 13.84
CA GLU A 11 16.50 26.67 14.65
C GLU A 11 15.26 26.20 13.88
N LYS A 12 14.96 26.76 12.70
CA LYS A 12 13.77 26.38 11.93
C LYS A 12 13.90 25.03 11.20
N ASN A 13 15.11 24.50 11.02
CA ASN A 13 15.34 23.23 10.32
C ASN A 13 15.28 21.98 11.21
N GLY A 14 15.37 22.12 12.54
CA GLY A 14 15.38 20.99 13.46
C GLY A 14 13.99 20.37 13.69
N LYS A 15 12.97 21.21 13.88
CA LYS A 15 11.63 20.76 14.29
C LYS A 15 10.85 20.00 13.20
N ASN A 16 11.11 20.31 11.92
CA ASN A 16 10.45 19.64 10.80
C ASN A 16 10.95 18.20 10.56
N LYS A 17 12.23 17.91 10.86
CA LYS A 17 12.80 16.56 10.70
C LYS A 17 12.22 15.57 11.71
N THR A 18 12.05 15.99 12.97
CA THR A 18 11.57 15.11 14.05
C THR A 18 10.10 14.70 13.86
N ASN A 19 9.26 15.59 13.33
CA ASN A 19 7.85 15.30 13.05
C ASN A 19 7.66 14.38 11.83
N LYS A 20 8.49 14.51 10.79
CA LYS A 20 8.48 13.60 9.63
C LYS A 20 8.82 12.16 10.03
N ALA A 21 9.88 11.97 10.82
CA ALA A 21 10.28 10.65 11.30
C ALA A 21 9.17 9.98 12.15
N ARG A 22 8.46 10.77 12.98
CA ARG A 22 7.36 10.26 13.81
C ARG A 22 6.09 9.93 13.00
N LYS A 23 5.87 10.59 11.86
CA LYS A 23 4.79 10.30 10.91
C LYS A 23 5.08 9.01 10.11
N GLN A 24 6.32 8.82 9.68
CA GLN A 24 6.76 7.61 8.97
C GLN A 24 6.61 6.34 9.83
N ARG A 25 6.84 6.42 11.14
CA ARG A 25 6.66 5.27 12.08
C ARG A 25 5.22 4.79 12.24
N LYS A 26 4.23 5.62 11.87
CA LYS A 26 2.80 5.24 11.95
C LYS A 26 2.24 4.71 10.62
N GLN A 27 2.98 4.87 9.53
CA GLN A 27 2.48 4.60 8.20
C GLN A 27 2.52 3.10 7.92
N ILE A 28 1.44 2.54 7.36
CA ILE A 28 1.41 1.16 6.88
C ILE A 28 2.31 1.07 5.65
N ARG A 29 3.19 0.08 5.61
CA ARG A 29 4.16 -0.14 4.53
C ARG A 29 4.29 -1.62 4.18
N PRO A 30 4.67 -1.95 2.95
CA PRO A 30 5.08 -3.31 2.61
C PRO A 30 6.23 -3.80 3.49
N GLN A 31 6.14 -5.05 3.94
CA GLN A 31 7.11 -5.72 4.81
C GLN A 31 7.76 -6.92 4.10
N GLY A 32 7.08 -7.51 3.12
CA GLY A 32 7.60 -8.60 2.30
C GLY A 32 6.50 -9.30 1.52
N PHE A 33 6.88 -10.21 0.62
CA PHE A 33 5.95 -11.05 -0.12
C PHE A 33 6.58 -12.40 -0.44
N ASN A 34 5.74 -13.40 -0.71
CA ASN A 34 6.11 -14.72 -1.21
C ASN A 34 5.23 -15.09 -2.40
N VAL A 35 5.81 -15.64 -3.45
CA VAL A 35 5.07 -16.13 -4.62
C VAL A 35 5.06 -17.65 -4.60
N THR A 36 3.88 -18.24 -4.66
CA THR A 36 3.67 -19.68 -4.79
C THR A 36 3.07 -19.97 -6.15
N THR A 37 3.76 -20.79 -6.95
CA THR A 37 3.24 -21.28 -8.24
C THR A 37 2.78 -22.72 -8.06
N PHE A 38 1.52 -22.98 -8.40
CA PHE A 38 0.90 -24.30 -8.34
C PHE A 38 1.21 -25.11 -9.60
N SER A 39 1.03 -26.43 -9.51
CA SER A 39 1.29 -27.36 -10.63
C SER A 39 0.45 -27.08 -11.88
N ASN A 40 -0.69 -26.40 -11.74
CA ASN A 40 -1.54 -25.97 -12.85
C ASN A 40 -1.08 -24.66 -13.51
N GLY A 41 0.10 -24.13 -13.16
CA GLY A 41 0.65 -22.87 -13.67
C GLY A 41 0.07 -21.60 -13.03
N THR A 42 -0.92 -21.73 -12.15
CA THR A 42 -1.47 -20.57 -11.43
C THR A 42 -0.45 -20.09 -10.39
N SER A 43 -0.21 -18.79 -10.33
CA SER A 43 0.63 -18.18 -9.29
C SER A 43 -0.22 -17.38 -8.32
N VAL A 44 0.21 -17.36 -7.05
CA VAL A 44 -0.40 -16.59 -5.98
C VAL A 44 0.70 -15.89 -5.21
N THR A 45 0.57 -14.58 -5.03
CA THR A 45 1.50 -13.78 -4.25
C THR A 45 0.87 -13.45 -2.91
N LYS A 46 1.45 -13.95 -1.82
CA LYS A 46 1.11 -13.56 -0.46
C LYS A 46 1.95 -12.36 -0.05
N ALA A 47 1.33 -11.23 0.26
CA ALA A 47 2.02 -10.03 0.74
C ALA A 47 1.76 -9.78 2.21
N HIS A 48 2.77 -9.25 2.89
CA HIS A 48 2.73 -8.80 4.27
C HIS A 48 3.03 -7.31 4.31
N TYR A 49 2.20 -6.55 5.02
CA TYR A 49 2.35 -5.10 5.12
C TYR A 49 1.78 -4.60 6.45
N GLY A 50 2.31 -3.50 6.96
CA GLY A 50 1.97 -3.07 8.31
C GLY A 50 2.89 -2.00 8.87
N ASN A 51 2.80 -1.81 10.17
CA ASN A 51 3.72 -1.05 11.00
C ASN A 51 3.99 -1.81 12.30
N GLU A 52 4.73 -1.21 13.23
CA GLU A 52 5.08 -1.82 14.53
C GLU A 52 3.86 -2.25 15.37
N LYS A 53 2.66 -1.72 15.09
CA LYS A 53 1.43 -1.97 15.88
C LYS A 53 0.42 -2.87 15.20
N LYS A 54 0.41 -2.90 13.86
CA LYS A 54 -0.57 -3.63 13.06
C LYS A 54 0.11 -4.25 11.86
N SER A 55 -0.05 -5.56 11.69
CA SER A 55 0.36 -6.28 10.50
C SER A 55 -0.86 -6.84 9.79
N TYR A 56 -0.82 -6.82 8.46
CA TYR A 56 -1.83 -7.37 7.59
C TYR A 56 -1.18 -8.35 6.63
N SER A 57 -1.96 -9.32 6.17
CA SER A 57 -1.56 -10.23 5.10
C SER A 57 -2.68 -10.29 4.08
N SER A 58 -2.32 -10.39 2.81
CA SER A 58 -3.29 -10.57 1.73
C SER A 58 -2.67 -11.40 0.62
N ASP A 59 -3.46 -12.27 0.02
CA ASP A 59 -3.02 -13.02 -1.15
C ASP A 59 -3.59 -12.36 -2.42
N PHE A 60 -2.75 -12.30 -3.44
CA PHE A 60 -3.05 -11.72 -4.74
C PHE A 60 -2.88 -12.82 -5.79
N MET A 61 -3.90 -13.06 -6.61
CA MET A 61 -3.74 -13.94 -7.77
C MET A 61 -2.72 -13.35 -8.73
N GLY A 62 -1.82 -14.19 -9.24
CA GLY A 62 -0.73 -13.82 -10.12
C GLY A 62 0.62 -13.63 -9.43
N ASN A 63 1.62 -13.25 -10.21
CA ASN A 63 2.98 -12.97 -9.76
C ASN A 63 3.19 -11.46 -9.61
N TRP A 64 3.15 -10.95 -8.38
CA TRP A 64 3.28 -9.53 -8.05
C TRP A 64 4.69 -9.14 -7.60
N SER A 65 5.69 -9.96 -7.92
CA SER A 65 7.07 -9.77 -7.45
C SER A 65 7.67 -8.39 -7.79
N ASN A 66 7.39 -7.88 -9.00
CA ASN A 66 7.84 -6.55 -9.44
C ASN A 66 7.16 -5.39 -8.68
N HIS A 67 6.18 -5.67 -7.83
CA HIS A 67 5.46 -4.68 -7.05
C HIS A 67 5.76 -4.75 -5.55
N GLY A 68 6.67 -5.62 -5.09
CA GLY A 68 6.88 -5.88 -3.66
C GLY A 68 7.09 -4.64 -2.77
N GLN A 69 7.72 -3.60 -3.30
CA GLN A 69 7.94 -2.32 -2.61
C GLN A 69 6.68 -1.46 -2.44
N CYS A 70 5.61 -1.76 -3.17
CA CYS A 70 4.31 -1.11 -3.08
C CYS A 70 3.21 -2.05 -2.56
N LEU A 71 3.43 -3.37 -2.62
CA LEU A 71 2.36 -4.38 -2.58
C LEU A 71 1.60 -4.39 -1.25
N MET A 72 0.39 -3.83 -1.27
CA MET A 72 -0.57 -3.83 -0.17
C MET A 72 -1.98 -3.53 -0.70
N VAL A 73 -3.01 -3.83 0.09
CA VAL A 73 -4.39 -3.39 -0.23
C VAL A 73 -4.50 -1.88 -0.01
N CYS A 74 -5.28 -1.21 -0.86
CA CYS A 74 -5.59 0.22 -0.73
C CYS A 74 -7.06 0.51 -1.00
N ASN A 75 -7.49 1.72 -0.59
CA ASN A 75 -8.77 2.28 -0.99
C ASN A 75 -8.52 3.34 -2.08
N PRO A 76 -9.04 3.19 -3.30
CA PRO A 76 -8.85 4.18 -4.38
C PRO A 76 -9.37 5.59 -4.06
N GLN A 77 -10.41 5.72 -3.23
CA GLN A 77 -10.91 7.02 -2.74
C GLN A 77 -10.00 7.63 -1.67
N HIS A 78 -9.22 6.80 -0.97
CA HIS A 78 -8.28 7.20 0.06
C HIS A 78 -6.93 6.51 -0.20
N PRO A 79 -6.21 6.92 -1.26
CA PRO A 79 -5.04 6.18 -1.76
C PRO A 79 -3.82 6.27 -0.83
N GLU A 80 -3.94 6.93 0.33
CA GLU A 80 -2.95 6.86 1.39
C GLU A 80 -3.11 5.57 2.19
N PRO A 81 -2.03 4.79 2.44
CA PRO A 81 -0.63 5.23 2.40
C PRO A 81 0.13 4.95 1.09
N CYS A 82 -0.54 4.42 0.05
CA CYS A 82 0.07 4.03 -1.23
C CYS A 82 0.95 5.11 -1.84
N ASN A 83 0.40 6.32 -1.97
CA ASN A 83 1.05 7.43 -2.67
C ASN A 83 2.15 8.09 -1.82
N SER A 84 2.24 7.76 -0.54
CA SER A 84 3.25 8.27 0.39
C SER A 84 4.32 7.23 0.75
N LEU A 85 4.36 6.09 0.04
CA LEU A 85 5.49 5.18 0.12
C LEU A 85 6.71 5.84 -0.52
N ASP A 86 7.56 6.42 0.33
CA ASP A 86 8.82 7.05 -0.08
C ASP A 86 9.70 6.03 -0.85
N GLY A 87 10.16 6.39 -2.06
CA GLY A 87 11.17 5.61 -2.80
C GLY A 87 10.66 4.80 -4.00
N ALA A 88 9.35 4.65 -4.17
CA ALA A 88 8.77 3.98 -5.33
C ALA A 88 7.58 4.77 -5.88
N ASN A 89 7.42 4.79 -7.20
CA ASN A 89 6.29 5.43 -7.87
C ASN A 89 5.03 4.54 -7.72
N CYS A 90 4.56 4.36 -6.49
CA CYS A 90 3.42 3.52 -6.16
C CYS A 90 2.11 4.25 -6.46
N THR A 91 1.12 3.52 -6.95
CA THR A 91 -0.24 4.01 -7.12
C THR A 91 -1.25 2.95 -6.74
N CYS A 92 -2.41 3.39 -6.26
CA CYS A 92 -3.53 2.52 -5.95
C CYS A 92 -4.30 2.21 -7.24
N TYR A 93 -4.27 0.96 -7.69
CA TYR A 93 -5.07 0.48 -8.81
C TYR A 93 -6.40 -0.06 -8.27
N PRO A 94 -7.56 0.48 -8.70
CA PRO A 94 -8.85 -0.03 -8.29
C PRO A 94 -9.08 -1.43 -8.87
N TYR A 95 -9.80 -2.29 -8.14
CA TYR A 95 -10.32 -3.51 -8.74
C TYR A 95 -11.29 -3.18 -9.89
N ASN A 96 -11.26 -3.95 -10.97
CA ASN A 96 -12.14 -3.77 -12.15
C ASN A 96 -13.64 -4.08 -11.89
N ASP A 97 -14.04 -4.46 -10.67
CA ASP A 97 -15.44 -4.66 -10.32
C ASP A 97 -16.11 -3.32 -9.99
N HIS A 98 -17.22 -3.01 -10.67
CA HIS A 98 -18.01 -1.79 -10.50
C HIS A 98 -18.49 -1.53 -9.05
N ASN A 99 -18.67 -2.57 -8.24
CA ASN A 99 -19.14 -2.43 -6.86
C ASN A 99 -18.01 -2.24 -5.86
N TYR A 100 -16.86 -2.87 -6.10
CA TYR A 100 -15.77 -2.94 -5.12
C TYR A 100 -14.55 -2.09 -5.49
N GLY A 101 -14.35 -1.81 -6.77
CA GLY A 101 -13.27 -0.96 -7.28
C GLY A 101 -13.29 0.46 -6.74
N LYS A 102 -14.41 0.92 -6.17
CA LYS A 102 -14.50 2.21 -5.48
C LYS A 102 -13.79 2.21 -4.13
N ASN A 103 -13.82 1.08 -3.42
CA ASN A 103 -13.37 0.99 -2.03
C ASN A 103 -12.13 0.13 -1.85
N PHE A 104 -11.83 -0.72 -2.82
CA PHE A 104 -10.75 -1.69 -2.76
C PHE A 104 -9.92 -1.66 -4.03
N GLY A 105 -8.62 -1.76 -3.85
CA GLY A 105 -7.62 -1.84 -4.89
C GLY A 105 -6.33 -2.42 -4.36
N VAL A 106 -5.32 -2.46 -5.22
CA VAL A 106 -3.96 -2.89 -4.89
C VAL A 106 -2.99 -1.75 -5.13
N CYS A 107 -2.09 -1.56 -4.17
CA CYS A 107 -0.93 -0.72 -4.37
C CYS A 107 0.11 -1.45 -5.21
N ALA A 108 0.44 -0.87 -6.36
CA ALA A 108 1.42 -1.42 -7.26
C ALA A 108 2.31 -0.30 -7.84
N VAL A 109 3.45 -0.72 -8.38
CA VAL A 109 4.39 0.19 -9.06
C VAL A 109 3.76 0.67 -10.36
N LYS A 110 3.74 1.99 -10.58
CA LYS A 110 3.20 2.60 -11.78
C LYS A 110 4.03 2.24 -13.02
N GLY A 111 3.36 1.86 -14.09
CA GLY A 111 4.00 1.54 -15.38
C GLY A 111 4.62 0.14 -15.45
N VAL A 112 4.38 -0.71 -14.45
CA VAL A 112 4.72 -2.13 -14.47
C VAL A 112 3.42 -2.92 -14.65
N ASP A 113 3.46 -3.96 -15.48
CA ASP A 113 2.31 -4.84 -15.70
C ASP A 113 1.81 -5.42 -14.38
N LEU A 114 0.50 -5.35 -14.18
CA LEU A 114 -0.13 -5.93 -13.00
C LEU A 114 0.13 -7.44 -13.01
N GLY A 115 0.48 -7.99 -11.84
CA GLY A 115 0.93 -9.38 -11.71
C GLY A 115 -0.07 -10.46 -12.15
N SER A 116 -1.26 -10.07 -12.62
CA SER A 116 -2.31 -10.92 -13.15
C SER A 116 -3.04 -10.23 -14.31
N ASP A 117 -3.23 -10.98 -15.39
CA ASP A 117 -4.09 -10.65 -16.54
C ASP A 117 -5.58 -10.58 -16.18
N LYS A 118 -5.97 -11.22 -15.06
CA LYS A 118 -7.34 -11.27 -14.54
C LYS A 118 -7.55 -10.34 -13.35
N TYR A 119 -6.66 -9.38 -13.12
CA TYR A 119 -6.82 -8.46 -12.00
C TYR A 119 -8.18 -7.74 -12.05
N GLY A 120 -8.97 -7.93 -10.98
CA GLY A 120 -10.32 -7.38 -10.86
C GLY A 120 -11.43 -8.12 -11.63
N ALA A 121 -11.13 -9.24 -12.29
CA ALA A 121 -12.13 -10.08 -12.95
C ALA A 121 -12.70 -11.19 -12.03
N THR A 122 -12.10 -11.42 -10.86
CA THR A 122 -12.52 -12.48 -9.94
C THR A 122 -12.71 -11.95 -8.52
N TRP A 123 -13.70 -12.50 -7.82
CA TRP A 123 -14.11 -12.17 -6.45
C TRP A 123 -13.33 -12.95 -5.38
N ALA A 124 -12.40 -13.82 -5.80
CA ALA A 124 -11.77 -14.82 -4.94
C ALA A 124 -10.96 -14.23 -3.77
N TYR A 125 -10.64 -12.93 -3.81
CA TYR A 125 -9.85 -12.27 -2.76
C TYR A 125 -10.39 -10.87 -2.46
N MET A 126 -11.61 -10.85 -1.93
CA MET A 126 -12.06 -9.75 -1.08
C MET A 126 -11.51 -9.97 0.33
N PRO A 127 -10.88 -8.96 0.99
CA PRO A 127 -10.54 -9.10 2.41
C PRO A 127 -11.82 -9.38 3.21
N GLU A 128 -11.79 -10.24 4.22
CA GLU A 128 -12.97 -10.63 5.03
C GLU A 128 -13.77 -9.42 5.56
N ILE A 129 -13.10 -8.28 5.73
CA ILE A 129 -13.69 -6.99 6.12
C ILE A 129 -14.78 -6.52 5.13
N ALA A 130 -14.72 -6.92 3.86
CA ALA A 130 -15.71 -6.61 2.83
C ALA A 130 -16.87 -7.63 2.76
N LEU A 131 -16.74 -8.79 3.43
CA LEU A 131 -17.74 -9.86 3.42
C LEU A 131 -18.70 -9.80 4.62
N SER A 132 -18.50 -8.87 5.56
CA SER A 132 -19.51 -8.58 6.59
C SER A 132 -20.68 -7.85 5.95
N LYS A 133 -21.65 -8.62 5.43
CA LYS A 133 -22.97 -8.11 5.05
C LYS A 133 -23.55 -7.30 6.23
N PRO A 134 -24.24 -6.16 6.01
CA PRO A 134 -25.14 -5.65 7.03
C PRO A 134 -26.21 -6.72 7.25
N ALA A 135 -26.28 -7.25 8.47
CA ALA A 135 -27.39 -8.06 8.90
C ALA A 135 -28.64 -7.15 8.91
N HIS A 136 -29.41 -7.18 7.82
CA HIS A 136 -30.77 -6.69 7.84
C HIS A 136 -31.61 -7.68 8.66
N LYS A 137 -31.99 -7.25 9.86
CA LYS A 137 -33.18 -7.73 10.56
C LYS A 137 -33.90 -6.54 11.15
#